data_AF-V5I1T9-F1
#
_entry.id   AF-V5I1T9-F1
#
_cell.length_a   1.000
_cell.length_b   1.000
_cell.length_c   1.000
_cell.angle_alpha   90.00
_cell.angle_beta   90.00
_cell.angle_gamma   90.00
#
_symmetry.space_group_name_H-M   'P 1'
#
loop_
_entity.id
_entity.type
_entity.pdbx_description
1 polymer ?
#
loop_
_entity_poly.entity_id
_entity_poly.type
_entity_poly.pdbx_seq_one_letter_code
_entity_poly.pdbx_strand_id
1 'polypeptide(L)'
;MRACSQLVINADDGRWSHLSKGTQTLIQECGPERCAHPFERAMLESQRAWFIMLDMNGGEDCFLSHPKWRQLAQSPAMFPVRKGPPSLSLRSKLCNLLVDGPDLLSEASKLSRLGVSGLCHPAELERRRDDVTQRAVSMKQSIEKWYFEEFEPSLAAQRHLANTSAKSVRFDPHTNYEVDNPRYPEVLFGVLDCVSNSVLIRLDELLLSLTTGSLRGHGGAVVSVDPNIIAQRQETVRVSFDSVRRNSRVAAKPLEFGMRQIWSIGRVFDQDREFDI
;
A
#
# COMPACT_ATOMS: atom_id res chain seq x y z
N MET A 1 -31.00 -5.54 20.54
CA MET A 1 -31.62 -6.11 19.33
C MET A 1 -30.47 -6.43 18.37
N ARG A 2 -30.16 -7.72 18.13
CA ARG A 2 -28.98 -8.15 17.35
C ARG A 2 -29.40 -8.27 15.88
N ALA A 3 -28.89 -7.39 15.02
CA ALA A 3 -28.96 -7.60 13.58
C ALA A 3 -27.76 -8.48 13.16
N CYS A 4 -28.02 -9.78 12.98
CA CYS A 4 -27.16 -10.63 12.16
C CYS A 4 -27.59 -10.41 10.70
N SER A 5 -26.80 -9.67 9.94
CA SER A 5 -27.00 -9.55 8.50
C SER A 5 -26.69 -10.90 7.85
N GLN A 6 -27.71 -11.55 7.33
CA GLN A 6 -27.59 -12.77 6.54
C GLN A 6 -26.76 -12.47 5.28
N LEU A 7 -25.59 -13.10 5.16
CA LEU A 7 -24.80 -13.10 3.93
C LEU A 7 -25.56 -13.92 2.89
N VAL A 8 -26.35 -13.25 2.06
CA VAL A 8 -26.95 -13.85 0.86
C VAL A 8 -25.83 -14.02 -0.17
N ILE A 9 -25.25 -15.22 -0.22
CA ILE A 9 -24.29 -15.60 -1.24
C ILE A 9 -25.10 -16.07 -2.44
N ASN A 10 -25.27 -15.21 -3.44
CA ASN A 10 -25.84 -15.60 -4.72
C ASN A 10 -24.74 -16.28 -5.55
N ALA A 11 -24.98 -17.52 -5.97
CA ALA A 11 -23.92 -18.44 -6.39
C ALA A 11 -23.22 -18.07 -7.72
N ASP A 12 -23.77 -17.19 -8.56
CA ASP A 12 -23.28 -17.04 -9.93
C ASP A 12 -23.04 -15.59 -10.43
N ASP A 13 -23.13 -14.56 -9.57
CA ASP A 13 -22.96 -13.15 -10.00
C ASP A 13 -22.28 -12.26 -8.93
N GLY A 14 -21.43 -12.86 -8.10
CA GLY A 14 -20.84 -12.22 -6.93
C GLY A 14 -20.09 -10.92 -7.25
N ARG A 15 -20.76 -9.78 -7.10
CA ARG A 15 -20.11 -8.45 -7.06
C ARG A 15 -19.32 -8.35 -5.77
N TRP A 16 -18.10 -8.89 -5.79
CA TRP A 16 -17.13 -8.83 -4.70
C TRP A 16 -16.95 -7.40 -4.16
N SER A 17 -17.06 -6.39 -5.03
CA SER A 17 -17.04 -4.97 -4.65
C SER A 17 -18.16 -4.59 -3.66
N HIS A 18 -19.38 -5.12 -3.80
CA HIS A 18 -20.49 -4.83 -2.90
C HIS A 18 -20.31 -5.51 -1.53
N LEU A 19 -19.80 -6.74 -1.51
CA LEU A 19 -19.47 -7.46 -0.27
C LEU A 19 -18.33 -6.75 0.49
N SER A 20 -17.32 -6.31 -0.25
CA SER A 20 -16.21 -5.53 0.29
C SER A 20 -16.66 -4.20 0.86
N LYS A 21 -17.50 -3.44 0.14
CA LYS A 21 -18.06 -2.18 0.63
C LYS A 21 -18.95 -2.42 1.86
N GLY A 22 -19.76 -3.48 1.85
CA GLY A 22 -20.54 -3.89 3.02
C GLY A 22 -19.68 -4.20 4.23
N THR A 23 -18.54 -4.87 4.05
CA THR A 23 -17.58 -5.16 5.13
C THR A 23 -16.96 -3.87 5.68
N GLN A 24 -16.61 -2.93 4.80
CA GLN A 24 -16.10 -1.61 5.20
C GLN A 24 -17.13 -0.85 6.03
N THR A 25 -18.38 -0.77 5.57
CA THR A 25 -19.48 -0.13 6.29
C THR A 25 -19.73 -0.79 7.64
N LEU A 26 -19.73 -2.13 7.70
CA LEU A 26 -19.91 -2.85 8.97
C LEU A 26 -18.80 -2.53 9.99
N ILE A 27 -17.55 -2.46 9.56
CA ILE A 27 -16.43 -2.07 10.43
C ILE A 27 -16.56 -0.61 10.87
N GLN A 28 -16.92 0.30 9.96
CA GLN A 28 -17.15 1.70 10.27
C GLN A 28 -18.26 1.87 11.33
N GLU A 29 -19.39 1.19 11.17
CA GLU A 29 -20.53 1.21 12.08
C GLU A 29 -20.23 0.56 13.44
N CYS A 30 -19.34 -0.44 13.49
CA CYS A 30 -18.86 -0.98 14.75
C CYS A 30 -18.09 0.06 15.58
N GLY A 31 -17.48 1.02 14.92
CA GLY A 31 -16.73 2.09 15.55
C GLY A 31 -15.37 1.63 16.12
N PRO A 32 -14.53 2.62 16.46
CA PRO A 32 -13.20 2.36 17.00
C PRO A 32 -13.25 1.73 18.39
N GLU A 33 -14.26 2.02 19.21
CA GLU A 33 -14.38 1.44 20.56
C GLU A 33 -14.55 -0.08 20.49
N ARG A 34 -15.43 -0.57 19.61
CA ARG A 34 -15.64 -2.01 19.46
C ARG A 34 -14.45 -2.70 18.79
N CYS A 35 -13.81 -2.03 17.84
CA CYS A 35 -12.60 -2.53 17.18
C CYS A 35 -11.36 -2.53 18.10
N ALA A 36 -11.46 -2.07 19.34
CA ALA A 36 -10.45 -2.29 20.38
C ALA A 36 -10.48 -3.72 20.95
N HIS A 37 -11.58 -4.46 20.76
CA HIS A 37 -11.65 -5.86 21.16
C HIS A 37 -10.82 -6.76 20.24
N PRO A 38 -10.21 -7.84 20.74
CA PRO A 38 -9.22 -8.62 19.98
C PRO A 38 -9.74 -9.20 18.67
N PHE A 39 -10.99 -9.66 18.64
CA PHE A 39 -11.60 -10.26 17.45
C PHE A 39 -11.86 -9.21 16.37
N GLU A 40 -12.58 -8.14 16.69
CA GLU A 40 -12.85 -7.04 15.77
C GLU A 40 -11.56 -6.34 15.33
N ARG A 41 -10.57 -6.21 16.23
CA ARG A 41 -9.23 -5.73 15.89
C ARG A 41 -8.58 -6.62 14.84
N ALA A 42 -8.59 -7.94 15.01
CA ALA A 42 -8.03 -8.87 14.04
C ALA A 42 -8.76 -8.79 12.68
N MET A 43 -10.09 -8.64 12.69
CA MET A 43 -10.86 -8.45 11.47
C MET A 43 -10.44 -7.16 10.75
N LEU A 44 -10.36 -6.03 11.48
CA LEU A 44 -9.88 -4.76 10.94
C LEU A 44 -8.46 -4.88 10.35
N GLU A 45 -7.50 -5.44 11.10
CA GLU A 45 -6.12 -5.63 10.62
C GLU A 45 -6.04 -6.54 9.39
N SER A 46 -6.93 -7.53 9.27
CA SER A 46 -6.97 -8.41 8.09
C SER A 46 -7.38 -7.66 6.83
N GLN A 47 -8.34 -6.74 6.94
CA GLN A 47 -8.95 -6.02 5.80
C GLN A 47 -8.36 -4.63 5.54
N ARG A 48 -7.47 -4.12 6.42
CA ARG A 48 -7.05 -2.70 6.39
C ARG A 48 -6.48 -2.24 5.04
N ALA A 49 -5.58 -3.04 4.46
CA ALA A 49 -5.01 -2.73 3.14
C ALA A 49 -6.08 -2.68 2.03
N TRP A 50 -7.11 -3.51 2.15
CA TRP A 50 -8.22 -3.54 1.20
C TRP A 50 -9.12 -2.31 1.30
N PHE A 51 -9.41 -1.82 2.51
CA PHE A 51 -10.18 -0.59 2.69
C PHE A 51 -9.46 0.62 2.10
N ILE A 52 -8.16 0.77 2.39
CA ILE A 52 -7.33 1.84 1.83
C ILE A 52 -7.38 1.82 0.30
N MET A 53 -7.17 0.64 -0.29
CA MET A 53 -7.25 0.42 -1.73
C MET A 53 -8.63 0.76 -2.33
N LEU A 54 -9.71 0.35 -1.66
CA LEU A 54 -11.07 0.58 -2.12
C LEU A 54 -11.39 2.08 -2.16
N ASP A 55 -11.05 2.81 -1.09
CA ASP A 55 -11.25 4.25 -1.00
C ASP A 55 -10.37 5.00 -2.00
N MET A 56 -9.14 4.53 -2.21
CA MET A 56 -8.22 5.06 -3.22
C MET A 56 -8.81 5.00 -4.63
N ASN A 57 -9.42 3.87 -4.98
CA ASN A 57 -10.04 3.68 -6.30
C ASN A 57 -11.35 4.46 -6.45
N GLY A 58 -12.09 4.63 -5.36
CA GLY A 58 -13.30 5.45 -5.34
C GLY A 58 -13.01 6.95 -5.34
N GLY A 59 -11.77 7.36 -5.04
CA GLY A 59 -11.45 8.76 -4.73
C GLY A 59 -12.20 9.27 -3.49
N GLU A 60 -12.57 8.36 -2.60
CA GLU A 60 -13.31 8.61 -1.36
C GLU A 60 -12.34 8.82 -0.19
N ASP A 61 -12.82 9.52 0.83
CA ASP A 61 -12.05 9.71 2.06
C ASP A 61 -11.92 8.38 2.81
N CYS A 62 -10.71 8.05 3.26
CA CYS A 62 -10.51 6.81 4.00
C CYS A 62 -10.90 6.99 5.46
N PHE A 63 -11.96 6.31 5.93
CA PHE A 63 -12.39 6.44 7.33
C PHE A 63 -11.28 6.13 8.37
N LEU A 64 -10.29 5.34 7.97
CA LEU A 64 -9.13 5.00 8.79
C LEU A 64 -8.18 6.18 9.00
N SER A 65 -8.26 7.23 8.18
CA SER A 65 -7.50 8.48 8.35
C SER A 65 -8.02 9.29 9.53
N HIS A 66 -9.28 9.08 9.96
CA HIS A 66 -9.88 9.85 11.05
C HIS A 66 -9.18 9.64 12.40
N PRO A 67 -9.07 10.67 13.27
CA PRO A 67 -8.26 10.63 14.48
C PRO A 67 -8.53 9.45 15.43
N LYS A 68 -9.81 9.08 15.62
CA LYS A 68 -10.16 7.95 16.51
C LYS A 68 -9.65 6.61 15.97
N TRP A 69 -9.70 6.40 14.66
CA TRP A 69 -9.18 5.20 14.01
C TRP A 69 -7.65 5.16 14.01
N ARG A 70 -7.00 6.32 13.87
CA ARG A 70 -5.54 6.47 14.03
C ARG A 70 -5.07 6.13 15.43
N GLN A 71 -5.77 6.63 16.44
CA GLN A 71 -5.47 6.32 17.84
C GLN A 71 -5.60 4.82 18.10
N LEU A 72 -6.67 4.20 17.58
CA LEU A 72 -6.84 2.76 17.65
C LEU A 72 -5.67 2.02 16.95
N ALA A 73 -5.25 2.44 15.75
CA ALA A 73 -4.11 1.85 15.03
C ALA A 73 -2.78 1.93 15.81
N GLN A 74 -2.58 2.98 16.61
CA GLN A 74 -1.40 3.16 17.47
C GLN A 74 -1.49 2.37 18.78
N SER A 75 -2.70 2.03 19.23
CA SER A 75 -2.88 1.25 20.45
C SER A 75 -2.29 -0.16 20.28
N PRO A 76 -1.55 -0.67 21.28
CA PRO A 76 -1.07 -2.04 21.26
C PRO A 76 -2.29 -2.95 21.23
N ALA A 77 -2.40 -3.76 20.19
CA ALA A 77 -3.48 -4.72 20.11
C ALA A 77 -3.33 -5.71 21.27
N MET A 78 -4.34 -5.78 22.15
CA MET A 78 -4.39 -6.73 23.26
C MET A 78 -4.63 -8.15 22.70
N PHE A 79 -3.59 -8.73 22.10
CA PHE A 79 -3.61 -10.13 21.65
C PHE A 79 -3.00 -11.02 22.75
N PRO A 80 -3.60 -12.20 23.04
CA PRO A 80 -2.91 -13.25 23.78
C PRO A 80 -1.94 -14.06 22.90
N VAL A 81 -1.61 -13.60 21.69
CA VAL A 81 -0.77 -14.34 20.74
C VAL A 81 0.64 -13.76 20.76
N ARG A 82 1.62 -14.65 21.03
CA ARG A 82 3.07 -14.44 20.88
C ARG A 82 3.40 -13.47 19.74
N LYS A 83 4.44 -12.63 19.90
CA LYS A 83 5.02 -11.76 18.85
C LYS A 83 4.87 -12.42 17.48
N GLY A 84 3.91 -11.94 16.67
CA GLY A 84 3.66 -12.48 15.33
C GLY A 84 4.89 -12.34 14.43
N PRO A 85 4.91 -12.97 13.25
CA PRO A 85 6.02 -12.82 12.32
C PRO A 85 6.29 -11.33 12.02
N PRO A 86 7.56 -10.91 11.92
CA PRO A 86 7.92 -9.50 11.72
C PRO A 86 7.22 -8.84 10.54
N SER A 87 6.94 -9.60 9.48
CA SER A 87 6.20 -9.12 8.31
C SER A 87 4.79 -8.61 8.61
N LEU A 88 4.08 -9.14 9.62
CA LEU A 88 2.76 -8.61 10.00
C LEU A 88 2.86 -7.24 10.66
N SER A 89 3.88 -7.03 11.49
CA SER A 89 4.17 -5.71 12.07
C SER A 89 4.54 -4.71 10.98
N LEU A 90 5.41 -5.10 10.05
CA LEU A 90 5.80 -4.30 8.90
C LEU A 90 4.61 -3.96 8.00
N ARG A 91 3.74 -4.94 7.70
CA ARG A 91 2.49 -4.72 6.97
C ARG A 91 1.59 -3.70 7.66
N SER A 92 1.43 -3.82 8.98
CA SER A 92 0.62 -2.89 9.75
C SER A 92 1.20 -1.48 9.67
N LYS A 93 2.52 -1.32 9.85
CA LYS A 93 3.19 -0.02 9.67
C LYS A 93 2.99 0.57 8.28
N LEU A 94 3.21 -0.22 7.21
CA LEU A 94 2.97 0.24 5.85
C LEU A 94 1.53 0.72 5.64
N CYS A 95 0.53 -0.03 6.13
CA CYS A 95 -0.88 0.40 6.03
C CYS A 95 -1.13 1.73 6.78
N ASN A 96 -0.44 2.00 7.89
CA ASN A 96 -0.57 3.27 8.60
C ASN A 96 0.03 4.45 7.82
N LEU A 97 1.05 4.20 7.00
CA LEU A 97 1.66 5.20 6.13
C LEU A 97 0.79 5.49 4.90
N LEU A 98 0.06 4.49 4.40
CA LEU A 98 -0.74 4.59 3.18
C LEU A 98 -2.15 5.13 3.39
N VAL A 99 -2.60 5.28 4.63
CA VAL A 99 -4.00 5.58 4.95
C VAL A 99 -4.45 6.99 4.52
N ASP A 100 -3.53 7.94 4.37
CA ASP A 100 -3.81 9.27 3.80
C ASP A 100 -3.72 9.30 2.27
N GLY A 101 -3.35 8.17 1.65
CA GLY A 101 -3.20 8.04 0.20
C GLY A 101 -4.47 8.39 -0.57
N PRO A 102 -5.66 7.85 -0.18
CA PRO A 102 -6.92 8.19 -0.84
C PRO A 102 -7.21 9.69 -0.86
N ASP A 103 -7.13 10.36 0.30
CA ASP A 103 -7.38 11.79 0.44
C ASP A 103 -6.38 12.62 -0.41
N LEU A 104 -5.11 12.21 -0.44
CA LEU A 104 -4.07 12.86 -1.26
C LEU A 104 -4.38 12.79 -2.76
N LEU A 105 -4.77 11.61 -3.23
CA LEU A 105 -5.08 11.38 -4.64
C LEU A 105 -6.38 12.05 -5.07
N SER A 106 -7.38 12.07 -4.19
CA SER A 106 -8.64 12.77 -4.42
C SER A 106 -8.40 14.27 -4.62
N GLU A 107 -7.61 14.90 -3.74
CA GLU A 107 -7.24 16.32 -3.86
C GLU A 107 -6.40 16.61 -5.10
N ALA A 108 -5.39 15.79 -5.40
CA ALA A 108 -4.60 15.94 -6.62
C ALA A 108 -5.49 15.88 -7.88
N SER A 109 -6.43 14.94 -7.92
CA SER A 109 -7.36 14.77 -9.04
C SER A 109 -8.34 15.95 -9.17
N LYS A 110 -8.77 16.55 -8.05
CA LYS A 110 -9.57 17.79 -8.06
C LYS A 110 -8.75 18.96 -8.61
N LEU A 111 -7.48 19.09 -8.24
CA LEU A 111 -6.60 20.14 -8.73
C LEU A 111 -6.36 20.06 -10.24
N SER A 112 -6.15 18.86 -10.78
CA SER A 112 -6.03 18.65 -12.23
C SER A 112 -7.24 19.18 -12.99
N ARG A 113 -8.45 18.81 -12.54
CA ARG A 113 -9.71 19.24 -13.15
C ARG A 113 -9.94 20.75 -13.02
N LEU A 114 -9.62 21.33 -11.87
CA LEU A 114 -9.77 22.76 -11.64
C LEU A 114 -8.82 23.59 -12.51
N GLY A 115 -7.58 23.13 -12.70
CA GLY A 115 -6.60 23.77 -13.58
C GLY A 115 -7.08 23.89 -15.04
N VAL A 116 -7.82 22.90 -15.53
CA VAL A 116 -8.41 22.91 -16.89
C VAL A 116 -9.64 23.83 -16.97
N SER A 117 -10.44 23.91 -15.90
CA SER A 117 -11.69 24.65 -15.89
C SER A 117 -11.53 26.18 -15.79
N GLY A 118 -10.39 26.68 -15.30
CA GLY A 118 -10.18 28.13 -15.08
C GLY A 118 -11.06 28.78 -14.01
N LEU A 119 -11.82 27.99 -13.24
CA LEU A 119 -12.84 28.46 -12.30
C LEU A 119 -12.31 28.90 -10.92
N CYS A 120 -10.99 28.85 -10.70
CA CYS A 120 -10.38 29.10 -9.39
C CYS A 120 -9.34 30.23 -9.44
N HIS A 121 -9.28 31.03 -8.38
CA HIS A 121 -8.31 32.11 -8.28
C HIS A 121 -6.88 31.52 -8.32
N PRO A 122 -5.96 32.00 -9.19
CA PRO A 122 -4.63 31.40 -9.38
C PRO A 122 -3.83 31.21 -8.09
N ALA A 123 -3.86 32.20 -7.19
CA ALA A 123 -3.19 32.13 -5.89
C ALA A 123 -3.76 31.04 -4.93
N GLU A 124 -5.05 30.73 -5.03
CA GLU A 124 -5.66 29.67 -4.23
C GLU A 124 -5.34 28.28 -4.78
N LEU A 125 -5.37 28.14 -6.11
CA LEU A 125 -4.95 26.93 -6.81
C LEU A 125 -3.50 26.57 -6.46
N GLU A 126 -2.60 27.55 -6.48
CA GLU A 126 -1.19 27.34 -6.16
C GLU A 126 -1.00 26.93 -4.69
N ARG A 127 -1.67 27.60 -3.75
CA ARG A 127 -1.60 27.23 -2.33
C ARG A 127 -2.05 25.78 -2.10
N ARG A 128 -3.13 25.34 -2.76
CA ARG A 128 -3.61 23.96 -2.64
C ARG A 128 -2.65 22.97 -3.29
N ARG A 129 -2.04 23.32 -4.41
CA ARG A 129 -1.00 22.52 -5.05
C ARG A 129 0.22 22.36 -4.16
N ASP A 130 0.66 23.43 -3.50
CA ASP A 130 1.78 23.39 -2.55
C ASP A 130 1.47 22.47 -1.37
N ASP A 131 0.26 22.55 -0.80
CA ASP A 131 -0.19 21.66 0.28
C ASP A 131 -0.16 20.18 -0.14
N VAL A 132 -0.75 19.85 -1.29
CA VAL A 132 -0.77 18.49 -1.83
C VAL A 132 0.65 17.99 -2.12
N THR A 133 1.50 18.85 -2.67
CA THR A 133 2.92 18.53 -2.94
C THR A 133 3.66 18.22 -1.64
N GLN A 134 3.51 19.07 -0.62
CA GLN A 134 4.17 18.88 0.68
C GLN A 134 3.71 17.58 1.35
N ARG A 135 2.42 17.26 1.29
CA ARG A 135 1.88 15.99 1.81
C ARG A 135 2.41 14.78 1.04
N ALA A 136 2.48 14.85 -0.29
CA ALA A 136 3.04 13.79 -1.12
C ALA A 136 4.54 13.55 -0.81
N VAL A 137 5.32 14.62 -0.65
CA VAL A 137 6.73 14.54 -0.22
C VAL A 137 6.84 13.89 1.16
N SER A 138 6.03 14.32 2.12
CA SER A 138 6.04 13.77 3.49
C SER A 138 5.69 12.28 3.52
N MET A 139 4.69 11.86 2.74
CA MET A 139 4.30 10.45 2.61
C MET A 139 5.44 9.63 1.99
N LYS A 140 6.03 10.11 0.88
CA LYS A 140 7.17 9.47 0.22
C LYS A 140 8.33 9.26 1.19
N GLN A 141 8.76 10.33 1.87
CA GLN A 141 9.86 10.28 2.84
C GLN A 141 9.57 9.29 3.98
N SER A 142 8.33 9.24 4.46
CA SER A 142 7.94 8.32 5.52
C SER A 142 8.00 6.85 5.08
N ILE A 143 7.58 6.56 3.83
CA ILE A 143 7.67 5.21 3.25
C ILE A 143 9.12 4.83 2.97
N GLU A 144 9.93 5.74 2.43
CA GLU A 144 11.38 5.51 2.20
C GLU A 144 12.09 5.22 3.52
N LYS A 145 11.85 6.05 4.54
CA LYS A 145 12.42 5.86 5.87
C LYS A 145 12.04 4.50 6.46
N TRP A 146 10.76 4.14 6.44
CA TRP A 146 10.31 2.82 6.89
C TRP A 146 10.96 1.68 6.10
N TYR A 147 11.11 1.85 4.79
CA TYR A 147 11.69 0.84 3.91
C TYR A 147 13.16 0.57 4.27
N PHE A 148 13.97 1.62 4.39
CA PHE A 148 15.40 1.51 4.69
C PHE A 148 15.71 1.19 6.15
N GLU A 149 14.97 1.77 7.10
CA GLU A 149 15.28 1.61 8.53
C GLU A 149 14.65 0.36 9.14
N GLU A 150 13.56 -0.16 8.58
CA GLU A 150 12.82 -1.28 9.17
C GLU A 150 12.66 -2.48 8.25
N PHE A 151 12.22 -2.28 7.01
CA PHE A 151 11.88 -3.37 6.11
C PHE A 151 13.13 -4.13 5.63
N GLU A 152 14.11 -3.44 5.03
CA GLU A 152 15.33 -4.07 4.52
C GLU A 152 16.15 -4.78 5.61
N PRO A 153 16.40 -4.17 6.79
CA PRO A 153 17.10 -4.86 7.87
C PRO A 153 16.36 -6.11 8.36
N SER A 154 15.03 -6.04 8.46
CA SER A 154 14.20 -7.20 8.85
C SER A 154 14.29 -8.32 7.82
N LEU A 155 14.20 -7.98 6.53
CA LEU A 155 14.32 -8.94 5.43
C LEU A 155 15.71 -9.61 5.43
N ALA A 156 16.78 -8.84 5.61
CA ALA A 156 18.14 -9.36 5.71
C ALA A 156 18.29 -10.32 6.90
N ALA A 157 17.84 -9.92 8.09
CA ALA A 157 17.91 -10.74 9.30
C ALA A 157 17.17 -12.08 9.13
N GLN A 158 15.96 -12.06 8.55
CA GLN A 158 15.17 -13.26 8.33
C GLN A 158 15.79 -14.19 7.25
N ARG A 159 16.41 -13.64 6.21
CA ARG A 159 17.19 -14.45 5.23
C ARG A 159 18.37 -15.16 5.91
N HIS A 160 19.10 -14.47 6.79
CA HIS A 160 20.21 -15.10 7.52
C HIS A 160 19.75 -16.26 8.41
N LEU A 161 18.61 -16.11 9.09
CA LEU A 161 18.02 -17.18 9.91
C LEU A 161 17.59 -18.39 9.06
N ALA A 162 16.92 -18.14 7.93
CA ALA A 162 16.51 -19.19 7.00
C ALA A 162 17.71 -19.99 6.46
N ASN A 163 18.79 -19.28 6.10
CA ASN A 163 20.01 -19.90 5.54
C ASN A 163 20.79 -20.70 6.58
N THR A 164 20.77 -20.28 7.84
CA THR A 164 21.41 -21.01 8.94
C THR A 164 20.64 -22.28 9.27
N SER A 165 19.31 -22.22 9.24
CA SER A 165 18.45 -23.39 9.44
C SER A 165 18.59 -24.42 8.31
N ALA A 166 18.60 -23.98 7.05
CA ALA A 166 18.74 -24.85 5.87
C ALA A 166 20.08 -25.61 5.83
N LYS A 167 21.17 -24.99 6.31
CA LYS A 167 22.49 -25.63 6.40
C LYS A 167 22.56 -26.76 7.44
N SER A 168 21.61 -26.84 8.37
CA SER A 168 21.55 -27.92 9.37
C SER A 168 20.82 -29.19 8.91
N VAL A 169 20.14 -29.17 7.74
CA VAL A 169 19.23 -30.24 7.30
C VAL A 169 19.70 -30.99 6.05
N ARG A 170 20.86 -30.68 5.44
CA ARG A 170 21.28 -31.35 4.18
C ARG A 170 22.73 -31.83 4.20
N PHE A 171 22.90 -33.10 4.56
CA PHE A 171 23.89 -33.99 3.95
C PHE A 171 23.11 -35.16 3.33
N ASP A 172 22.59 -34.95 2.12
CA ASP A 172 22.16 -36.04 1.25
C ASP A 172 22.99 -35.93 -0.06
N PRO A 173 23.95 -36.83 -0.31
CA PRO A 173 24.89 -36.73 -1.43
C PRO A 173 24.28 -36.89 -2.83
N HIS A 174 22.96 -37.15 -2.95
CA HIS A 174 22.36 -37.60 -4.20
C HIS A 174 21.29 -36.70 -4.82
N THR A 175 21.08 -35.48 -4.33
CA THR A 175 20.15 -34.54 -4.97
C THR A 175 20.83 -33.24 -5.40
N ASN A 176 21.21 -33.15 -6.68
CA ASN A 176 21.59 -31.91 -7.38
C ASN A 176 20.37 -31.00 -7.64
N TYR A 177 19.60 -30.68 -6.59
CA TYR A 177 18.73 -29.50 -6.65
C TYR A 177 19.53 -28.36 -6.05
N GLU A 178 20.00 -27.44 -6.90
CA GLU A 178 20.41 -26.10 -6.45
C GLU A 178 19.35 -25.63 -5.47
N VAL A 179 19.74 -25.45 -4.20
CA VAL A 179 18.84 -24.95 -3.18
C VAL A 179 18.65 -23.49 -3.50
N ASP A 180 17.67 -23.22 -4.36
CA ASP A 180 17.27 -21.91 -4.84
C ASP A 180 17.04 -21.05 -3.61
N ASN A 181 18.02 -20.19 -3.28
CA ASN A 181 18.06 -19.51 -2.01
C ASN A 181 16.89 -18.51 -2.01
N PRO A 182 15.83 -18.74 -1.22
CA PRO A 182 14.58 -18.02 -1.44
C PRO A 182 14.81 -16.53 -1.17
N ARG A 183 14.63 -15.71 -2.21
CA ARG A 183 14.80 -14.24 -2.12
C ARG A 183 13.92 -13.65 -1.01
N TYR A 184 12.79 -14.26 -0.66
CA TYR A 184 12.00 -13.85 0.48
C TYR A 184 11.79 -15.04 1.43
N PRO A 185 11.99 -14.86 2.75
CA PRO A 185 11.82 -15.92 3.73
C PRO A 185 10.34 -16.31 3.91
N GLU A 186 9.43 -15.39 3.62
CA GLU A 186 7.98 -15.63 3.57
C GLU A 186 7.33 -14.75 2.50
N VAL A 187 6.19 -15.20 1.97
CA VAL A 187 5.46 -14.55 0.88
C VAL A 187 5.13 -13.08 1.21
N LEU A 188 4.81 -12.79 2.48
CA LEU A 188 4.44 -11.44 2.88
C LEU A 188 5.57 -10.42 2.72
N PHE A 189 6.85 -10.81 2.88
CA PHE A 189 7.95 -9.88 2.55
C PHE A 189 7.96 -9.52 1.06
N GLY A 190 7.74 -10.50 0.18
CA GLY A 190 7.64 -10.25 -1.26
C GLY A 190 6.48 -9.32 -1.61
N VAL A 191 5.32 -9.52 -0.96
CA VAL A 191 4.15 -8.63 -1.11
C VAL A 191 4.49 -7.20 -0.66
N LEU A 192 5.13 -7.03 0.50
CA LEU A 192 5.47 -5.73 1.05
C LEU A 192 6.49 -4.99 0.17
N ASP A 193 7.53 -5.68 -0.29
CA ASP A 193 8.55 -5.14 -1.19
C ASP A 193 7.93 -4.63 -2.49
N CYS A 194 7.02 -5.45 -3.06
CA CYS A 194 6.31 -5.14 -4.29
C CYS A 194 5.42 -3.89 -4.12
N VAL A 195 4.63 -3.85 -3.05
CA VAL A 195 3.68 -2.75 -2.80
C VAL A 195 4.41 -1.46 -2.47
N SER A 196 5.42 -1.48 -1.61
CA SER A 196 6.14 -0.25 -1.22
C SER A 196 6.84 0.39 -2.41
N ASN A 197 7.56 -0.40 -3.22
CA ASN A 197 8.23 0.11 -4.42
C ASN A 197 7.23 0.60 -5.47
N SER A 198 6.09 -0.08 -5.62
CA SER A 198 5.02 0.38 -6.51
C SER A 198 4.47 1.74 -6.06
N VAL A 199 4.15 1.91 -4.78
CA VAL A 199 3.65 3.18 -4.25
C VAL A 199 4.68 4.31 -4.40
N LEU A 200 5.96 4.03 -4.12
CA LEU A 200 7.02 5.03 -4.26
C LEU A 200 7.14 5.54 -5.69
N ILE A 201 7.10 4.66 -6.69
CA ILE A 201 7.07 5.05 -8.11
C ILE A 201 5.86 5.95 -8.39
N ARG A 202 4.68 5.61 -7.88
CA ARG A 202 3.47 6.43 -8.09
C ARG A 202 3.54 7.79 -7.41
N LEU A 203 4.14 7.88 -6.23
CA LEU A 203 4.35 9.15 -5.55
C LEU A 203 5.34 10.03 -6.32
N ASP A 204 6.39 9.44 -6.90
CA ASP A 204 7.32 10.16 -7.78
C ASP A 204 6.61 10.74 -9.02
N GLU A 205 5.79 9.94 -9.71
CA GLU A 205 5.00 10.40 -10.85
C GLU A 205 3.98 11.49 -10.49
N LEU A 206 3.33 11.35 -9.33
CA LEU A 206 2.41 12.36 -8.81
C LEU A 206 3.14 13.69 -8.55
N LEU A 207 4.32 13.65 -7.92
CA LEU A 207 5.12 14.83 -7.64
C LEU A 207 5.61 15.53 -8.92
N LEU A 208 6.03 14.77 -9.92
CA LEU A 208 6.38 15.31 -11.25
C LEU A 208 5.17 15.99 -11.92
N SER A 209 3.99 15.40 -11.80
CA SER A 209 2.75 15.96 -12.36
C SER A 209 2.32 17.26 -11.65
N LEU A 210 2.48 17.32 -10.32
CA LEU A 210 2.16 18.51 -9.54
C LEU A 210 3.14 19.66 -9.80
N THR A 211 4.42 19.36 -9.98
CA THR A 211 5.48 20.35 -10.19
C THR A 211 5.51 20.92 -11.60
N THR A 212 5.23 20.11 -12.63
CA THR A 212 5.12 20.57 -14.03
C THR A 212 3.95 21.54 -14.24
N GLY A 213 2.89 21.45 -13.43
CA GLY A 213 1.76 22.37 -13.48
C GLY A 213 1.97 23.72 -12.77
N SER A 214 3.06 23.89 -12.00
CA SER A 214 3.33 25.14 -11.26
C SER A 214 3.82 26.24 -12.20
N LEU A 215 3.15 27.40 -12.15
CA LEU A 215 3.50 28.60 -12.93
C LEU A 215 4.69 29.35 -12.32
N ARG A 216 5.11 28.96 -11.11
CA ARG A 216 6.22 29.56 -10.39
C ARG A 216 7.42 28.64 -10.52
N GLY A 217 8.43 29.07 -11.27
CA GLY A 217 9.80 28.60 -11.10
C GLY A 217 10.26 28.94 -9.67
N HIS A 218 9.85 28.15 -8.69
CA HIS A 218 10.27 28.30 -7.31
C HIS A 218 11.61 27.59 -7.12
N GLY A 219 12.61 28.35 -6.68
CA GLY A 219 13.91 27.87 -6.21
C GLY A 219 13.84 27.06 -4.90
N GLY A 220 12.72 26.37 -4.65
CA GLY A 220 12.61 25.30 -3.67
C GLY A 220 12.77 24.00 -4.43
N ALA A 221 13.79 23.21 -4.05
CA ALA A 221 14.21 21.95 -4.66
C ALA A 221 13.19 21.36 -5.64
N VAL A 222 13.45 21.54 -6.95
CA VAL A 222 12.78 20.74 -7.99
C VAL A 222 12.84 19.30 -7.51
N VAL A 223 11.68 18.65 -7.41
CA VAL A 223 11.61 17.22 -7.07
C VAL A 223 12.28 16.47 -8.22
N SER A 224 13.59 16.35 -8.12
CA SER A 224 14.41 15.60 -9.06
C SER A 224 14.22 14.14 -8.72
N VAL A 225 13.55 13.42 -9.62
CA VAL A 225 13.45 11.97 -9.51
C VAL A 225 14.62 11.38 -10.29
N ASP A 226 15.51 10.68 -9.58
CA ASP A 226 16.62 9.98 -10.22
C ASP A 226 16.08 8.80 -11.05
N PRO A 227 16.29 8.79 -12.39
CA PRO A 227 15.85 7.70 -13.25
C PRO A 227 16.40 6.33 -12.84
N ASN A 228 17.59 6.29 -12.25
CA ASN A 228 18.19 5.04 -11.77
C ASN A 228 17.42 4.46 -10.58
N ILE A 229 16.95 5.33 -9.68
CA ILE A 229 16.12 4.91 -8.54
C ILE A 229 14.79 4.36 -9.04
N ILE A 230 14.14 5.01 -10.02
CA ILE A 230 12.90 4.49 -10.62
C ILE A 230 13.15 3.11 -11.26
N ALA A 231 14.20 2.97 -12.08
CA ALA A 231 14.51 1.71 -12.74
C ALA A 231 14.79 0.58 -11.73
N GLN A 232 15.53 0.88 -10.65
CA GLN A 232 15.78 -0.08 -9.57
C GLN A 232 14.48 -0.49 -8.86
N ARG A 233 13.57 0.45 -8.61
CA ARG A 233 12.26 0.16 -8.00
C ARG A 233 11.40 -0.70 -8.93
N GLN A 234 11.37 -0.40 -10.23
CA GLN A 234 10.64 -1.19 -11.22
C GLN A 234 11.14 -2.64 -11.27
N GLU A 235 12.46 -2.83 -11.30
CA GLU A 235 13.05 -4.17 -11.26
C GLU A 235 12.72 -4.88 -9.93
N THR A 236 12.74 -4.16 -8.81
CA THR A 236 12.36 -4.72 -7.51
C THR A 236 10.90 -5.17 -7.48
N VAL A 237 9.99 -4.38 -8.04
CA VAL A 237 8.56 -4.75 -8.20
C VAL A 237 8.42 -6.01 -9.04
N ARG A 238 9.08 -6.07 -10.20
CA ARG A 238 9.02 -7.24 -11.09
C ARG A 238 9.49 -8.51 -10.38
N VAL A 239 10.65 -8.46 -9.74
CA VAL A 239 11.22 -9.65 -9.09
C VAL A 239 10.46 -10.06 -7.83
N SER A 240 9.98 -9.10 -7.04
CA SER A 240 9.18 -9.39 -5.85
C SER A 240 7.84 -10.03 -6.21
N PHE A 241 7.15 -9.49 -7.23
CA PHE A 241 5.92 -10.07 -7.77
C PHE A 241 6.15 -11.49 -8.31
N ASP A 242 7.20 -11.71 -9.11
CA ASP A 242 7.57 -13.03 -9.62
C ASP A 242 7.79 -14.04 -8.50
N SER A 243 8.46 -13.62 -7.43
CA SER A 243 8.68 -14.47 -6.27
C SER A 243 7.36 -14.82 -5.58
N VAL A 244 6.46 -13.85 -5.36
CA VAL A 244 5.13 -14.11 -4.78
C VAL A 244 4.33 -15.07 -5.67
N ARG A 245 4.35 -14.86 -6.98
CA ARG A 245 3.66 -15.69 -7.98
C ARG A 245 4.13 -17.15 -7.97
N ARG A 246 5.44 -17.38 -7.84
CA ARG A 246 6.01 -18.74 -7.73
C ARG A 246 5.67 -19.40 -6.40
N ASN A 247 5.68 -18.65 -5.30
CA ASN A 247 5.52 -19.20 -3.95
C ASN A 247 4.06 -19.30 -3.46
N SER A 248 3.14 -18.48 -3.98
CA SER A 248 1.73 -18.51 -3.59
C SER A 248 0.80 -17.90 -4.65
N ARG A 249 0.11 -18.76 -5.40
CA ARG A 249 -0.93 -18.33 -6.35
C ARG A 249 -2.10 -17.60 -5.67
N VAL A 250 -2.38 -17.94 -4.41
CA VAL A 250 -3.45 -17.31 -3.61
C VAL A 250 -3.10 -15.87 -3.26
N ALA A 251 -1.83 -15.58 -2.96
CA ALA A 251 -1.37 -14.23 -2.67
C ALA A 251 -1.11 -13.40 -3.95
N ALA A 252 -0.70 -14.05 -5.04
CA ALA A 252 -0.36 -13.38 -6.29
C ALA A 252 -1.54 -12.65 -6.93
N LYS A 253 -2.73 -13.27 -6.97
CA LYS A 253 -3.92 -12.64 -7.59
C LYS A 253 -4.36 -11.34 -6.90
N PRO A 254 -4.54 -11.28 -5.57
CA PRO A 254 -4.83 -10.03 -4.88
C PRO A 254 -3.71 -8.99 -5.04
N LEU A 255 -2.44 -9.42 -5.08
CA LEU A 255 -1.31 -8.51 -5.30
C LEU A 255 -1.34 -7.91 -6.71
N GLU A 256 -1.58 -8.73 -7.74
CA GLU A 256 -1.70 -8.29 -9.13
C GLU A 256 -2.84 -7.29 -9.28
N PHE A 257 -4.02 -7.60 -8.75
CA PHE A 257 -5.13 -6.67 -8.70
C PHE A 257 -4.72 -5.38 -7.97
N GLY A 258 -4.06 -5.53 -6.81
CA GLY A 258 -3.45 -4.47 -6.01
C GLY A 258 -2.64 -3.48 -6.85
N MET A 259 -1.64 -4.02 -7.54
CA MET A 259 -0.71 -3.26 -8.39
C MET A 259 -1.43 -2.56 -9.52
N ARG A 260 -2.35 -3.24 -10.21
CA ARG A 260 -3.12 -2.62 -11.30
C ARG A 260 -3.88 -1.39 -10.81
N GLN A 261 -4.46 -1.44 -9.62
CA GLN A 261 -5.15 -0.28 -9.04
C GLN A 261 -4.18 0.85 -8.69
N ILE A 262 -3.06 0.53 -8.02
CA ILE A 262 -2.00 1.50 -7.70
C ILE A 262 -1.53 2.21 -8.97
N TRP A 263 -1.43 1.48 -10.09
CA TRP A 263 -0.95 1.99 -11.36
C TRP A 263 -2.04 2.67 -12.19
N SER A 264 -3.30 2.28 -12.05
CA SER A 264 -4.43 2.93 -12.74
C SER A 264 -4.74 4.33 -12.22
N ILE A 265 -4.36 4.64 -10.98
CA ILE A 265 -4.49 5.98 -10.39
C ILE A 265 -3.79 7.06 -11.26
N GLY A 266 -2.77 6.68 -12.03
CA GLY A 266 -2.07 7.56 -12.97
C GLY A 266 -2.85 7.91 -14.23
N ARG A 267 -3.86 7.12 -14.62
CA ARG A 267 -4.65 7.40 -15.83
C ARG A 267 -5.56 8.62 -15.69
N VAL A 268 -5.64 9.21 -14.50
CA VAL A 268 -6.29 10.51 -14.27
C VAL A 268 -5.40 11.67 -14.77
N PHE A 269 -4.11 11.43 -14.99
CA PHE A 269 -3.12 12.44 -15.36
C PHE A 269 -2.36 12.14 -16.67
N ASP A 270 -2.40 10.91 -17.18
CA ASP A 270 -1.79 10.54 -18.46
C ASP A 270 -2.58 9.39 -19.13
N GLN A 271 -3.12 9.63 -20.33
CA GLN A 271 -3.59 8.57 -21.22
C GLN A 271 -2.36 8.00 -21.92
N ASP A 272 -2.25 6.67 -22.07
CA ASP A 272 -1.25 5.97 -22.89
C ASP A 272 0.04 5.45 -22.22
N ARG A 273 -0.06 4.79 -21.06
CA ARG A 273 0.91 3.72 -20.71
C ARG A 273 0.21 2.47 -20.23
N GLU A 274 0.12 1.50 -21.13
CA GLU A 274 -0.16 0.11 -20.79
C GLU A 274 1.15 -0.55 -20.35
N PHE A 275 1.15 -1.12 -19.15
CA PHE A 275 2.29 -1.86 -18.62
C PHE A 275 1.92 -3.34 -18.59
N ASP A 276 2.70 -4.15 -19.30
CA ASP A 276 2.63 -5.60 -19.22
C ASP A 276 3.27 -6.07 -17.90
N ILE A 277 2.48 -6.81 -17.11
CA ILE A 277 2.91 -7.61 -15.95
C ILE A 277 3.01 -9.08 -16.39
#